data_AF-A0A9X0F648-F1
#
_entry.id   AF-A0A9X0F648-F1
#
_cell.length_a   1.000
_cell.length_b   1.000
_cell.length_c   1.000
_cell.angle_alpha   90.00
_cell.angle_beta   90.00
_cell.angle_gamma   90.00
#
_symmetry.space_group_name_H-M   'P 1'
#
loop_
_entity.id
_entity.type
_entity.pdbx_description
1 polymer ?
#
loop_
_entity_poly.entity_id
_entity_poly.type
_entity_poly.pdbx_seq_one_letter_code
_entity_poly.pdbx_strand_id
1 'polypeptide(L)'
;GVLKDGTGKPVQNCTIQLKARRNSTTVVVNTVGSENPDEAGRYSMDVEYGQYSVILQVDGFPPSHAGTITVYEDSQPGTLNDFLCAMTEDDARPEVLRRLELMVEEVARNASVVAQSTADAKKSAGDASASAAQVAALVTDATDSARAASTSAGQAASSAQEASSGAEAASAKATEAEKSA
;
A
#
# COMPACT_ATOMS: atom_id res chain seq x y z
N GLY A 1 42.19 5.71 -20.25
CA GLY A 1 42.03 6.96 -19.49
C GLY A 1 43.39 7.57 -19.14
N VAL A 2 43.42 8.56 -18.24
CA VAL A 2 44.68 9.07 -17.64
C VAL A 2 44.65 8.79 -16.15
N LEU A 3 45.66 8.10 -15.63
CA LEU A 3 45.79 7.78 -14.20
C LEU A 3 46.35 9.00 -13.48
N LYS A 4 45.62 9.50 -12.47
CA LYS A 4 46.01 10.69 -11.72
C LYS A 4 46.14 10.38 -10.24
N ASP A 5 47.14 10.99 -9.59
CA ASP A 5 47.31 10.93 -8.14
C ASP A 5 46.35 11.88 -7.39
N GLY A 6 46.43 11.88 -6.05
CA GLY A 6 45.64 12.76 -5.19
C GLY A 6 45.92 14.27 -5.36
N THR A 7 46.93 14.64 -6.15
CA THR A 7 47.24 16.02 -6.55
C THR A 7 46.83 16.34 -8.00
N GLY A 8 46.23 15.37 -8.70
CA GLY A 8 45.77 15.50 -10.08
C GLY A 8 46.87 15.33 -11.14
N LYS A 9 48.09 14.95 -10.74
CA LYS A 9 49.22 14.75 -11.66
C LYS A 9 49.20 13.35 -12.27
N PRO A 10 49.66 13.19 -13.52
CA PRO A 10 49.75 11.87 -14.15
C PRO A 10 50.74 10.98 -13.40
N VAL A 11 50.33 9.73 -13.14
CA VAL A 11 51.17 8.73 -12.50
C VAL A 11 51.98 7.99 -13.57
N GLN A 12 53.30 8.00 -13.44
CA GLN A 12 54.25 7.32 -14.32
C GLN A 12 54.86 6.09 -13.61
N ASN A 13 55.47 5.17 -14.37
CA ASN A 13 56.17 3.98 -13.84
C ASN A 13 55.31 3.17 -12.87
N CYS A 14 54.02 3.08 -13.17
CA CYS A 14 53.04 2.32 -12.42
C CYS A 14 52.51 1.18 -13.29
N THR A 15 52.13 0.08 -12.65
CA THR A 15 51.39 -1.01 -13.28
C THR A 15 50.01 -1.03 -12.64
N ILE A 16 48.98 -0.84 -13.45
CA ILE A 16 47.58 -1.04 -13.05
C ILE A 16 47.30 -2.54 -13.15
N GLN A 17 46.82 -3.16 -12.09
CA GLN A 17 46.38 -4.55 -12.07
C GLN A 17 44.91 -4.62 -11.70
N LEU A 18 44.11 -5.28 -12.54
CA LEU A 18 42.70 -5.59 -12.26
C LEU A 18 42.58 -7.08 -11.96
N LYS A 19 42.23 -7.40 -10.71
CA LYS A 19 42.02 -8.79 -10.28
C LYS A 19 40.54 -9.07 -10.12
N ALA A 20 40.01 -10.01 -10.90
CA ALA A 20 38.61 -10.42 -10.81
C ALA A 20 38.29 -11.00 -9.41
N ARG A 21 37.26 -10.45 -8.75
CA ARG A 21 36.84 -10.84 -7.38
C ARG A 21 35.80 -11.97 -7.36
N ARG A 22 35.03 -12.11 -8.43
CA ARG A 22 34.01 -13.16 -8.61
C ARG A 22 34.16 -13.74 -10.01
N ASN A 23 33.78 -15.00 -10.18
CA ASN A 23 33.58 -15.56 -11.51
C ASN A 23 32.40 -14.82 -12.17
N SER A 24 32.61 -14.25 -13.36
CA SER A 24 31.55 -13.86 -14.28
C SER A 24 31.43 -14.91 -15.39
N THR A 25 30.46 -14.74 -16.27
CA THR A 25 30.28 -15.55 -17.48
C THR A 25 31.43 -15.41 -18.47
N THR A 26 32.24 -14.35 -18.38
CA THR A 26 33.38 -14.07 -19.27
C THR A 26 34.74 -14.05 -18.57
N VAL A 27 34.79 -13.93 -17.23
CA VAL A 27 36.04 -13.82 -16.47
C VAL A 27 36.05 -14.74 -15.25
N VAL A 28 37.12 -15.52 -15.10
CA VAL A 28 37.33 -16.39 -13.92
C VAL A 28 38.06 -15.61 -12.83
N VAL A 29 37.67 -15.84 -11.57
CA VAL A 29 38.34 -15.30 -10.37
C VAL A 29 39.84 -15.56 -10.43
N ASN A 30 40.64 -14.59 -9.97
CA ASN A 30 42.11 -14.59 -10.06
C ASN A 30 42.72 -14.35 -11.45
N THR A 31 41.93 -14.08 -12.49
CA THR A 31 42.48 -13.51 -13.72
C THR A 31 42.95 -12.09 -13.45
N VAL A 32 44.17 -11.77 -13.89
CA VAL A 32 44.77 -10.45 -13.75
C VAL A 32 45.03 -9.88 -15.14
N GLY A 33 44.41 -8.75 -15.44
CA GLY A 33 44.85 -7.91 -16.55
C GLY A 33 45.75 -6.80 -16.02
N SER A 34 46.85 -6.51 -16.71
CA SER A 34 47.80 -5.48 -16.29
C SER A 34 48.15 -4.54 -17.43
N GLU A 35 48.26 -3.26 -17.12
CA GLU A 35 48.68 -2.26 -18.08
C GLU A 35 49.62 -1.24 -17.42
N ASN A 36 50.57 -0.75 -18.20
CA ASN A 36 51.57 0.22 -17.77
C ASN A 36 51.25 1.56 -18.45
N PRO A 37 50.83 2.60 -17.70
CA PRO A 37 50.59 3.90 -18.29
C PRO A 37 51.87 4.52 -18.86
N ASP A 38 51.72 5.33 -19.91
CA ASP A 38 52.84 6.07 -20.52
C ASP A 38 53.35 7.23 -19.64
N GLU A 39 54.36 7.97 -20.11
CA GLU A 39 54.92 9.14 -19.40
C GLU A 39 53.88 10.25 -19.12
N ALA A 40 52.77 10.27 -19.86
CA ALA A 40 51.64 11.17 -19.64
C ALA A 40 50.53 10.54 -18.77
N GLY A 41 50.75 9.34 -18.22
CA GLY A 41 49.81 8.58 -17.41
C GLY A 41 48.65 7.98 -18.21
N ARG A 42 48.74 7.90 -19.55
CA ARG A 42 47.69 7.37 -20.41
C ARG A 42 47.76 5.84 -20.43
N TYR A 43 46.59 5.22 -20.35
CA TYR A 43 46.39 3.77 -20.44
C TYR A 43 45.10 3.47 -21.21
N SER A 44 44.98 2.28 -21.78
CA SER A 44 43.83 1.75 -22.51
C SER A 44 43.74 0.23 -22.27
N MET A 45 42.71 -0.17 -21.52
CA MET A 45 42.47 -1.56 -21.18
C MET A 45 41.06 -1.95 -21.57
N ASP A 46 40.92 -3.06 -22.30
CA ASP A 46 39.62 -3.69 -22.52
C ASP A 46 39.29 -4.55 -21.30
N VAL A 47 38.18 -4.23 -20.64
CA VAL A 47 37.76 -4.88 -19.38
C VAL A 47 36.36 -5.44 -19.55
N GLU A 48 36.25 -6.75 -19.35
CA GLU A 48 34.98 -7.47 -19.37
C GLU A 48 34.10 -7.10 -18.17
N TYR A 49 32.79 -7.27 -18.29
CA TYR A 49 31.86 -6.97 -17.19
C TYR A 49 32.11 -7.88 -15.98
N GLY A 50 32.09 -7.28 -14.79
CA GLY A 50 32.42 -7.95 -13.53
C GLY A 50 32.89 -7.01 -12.44
N GLN A 51 33.24 -7.60 -11.29
CA GLN A 51 33.78 -6.86 -10.15
C GLN A 51 35.27 -7.14 -9.99
N TYR A 52 36.07 -6.07 -9.93
CA TYR A 52 37.52 -6.13 -9.91
C TYR A 52 38.10 -5.40 -8.71
N SER A 53 39.14 -5.98 -8.12
CA SER A 53 40.03 -5.30 -7.17
C SER A 53 41.14 -4.61 -7.97
N VAL A 54 41.32 -3.32 -7.71
CA VAL A 54 42.31 -2.47 -8.39
C VAL A 54 43.55 -2.40 -7.52
N ILE A 55 44.67 -2.87 -8.07
CA ILE A 55 45.98 -2.82 -7.42
C ILE A 55 46.89 -1.93 -8.28
N LEU A 56 47.56 -0.97 -7.64
CA LEU A 56 48.53 -0.09 -8.28
C LEU A 56 49.92 -0.45 -7.76
N GLN A 57 50.83 -0.78 -8.66
CA GLN A 57 52.21 -1.12 -8.34
C GLN A 57 53.14 -0.10 -8.98
N VAL A 58 53.78 0.75 -8.17
CA VAL A 58 54.78 1.72 -8.63
C VAL A 58 56.17 1.12 -8.45
N ASP A 59 57.04 1.27 -9.45
CA ASP A 59 58.41 0.75 -9.39
C ASP A 59 59.15 1.26 -8.15
N GLY A 60 59.67 0.31 -7.36
CA GLY A 60 60.36 0.59 -6.09
C GLY A 60 59.47 0.67 -4.85
N PHE A 61 58.14 0.53 -4.98
CA PHE A 61 57.19 0.54 -3.87
C PHE A 61 56.37 -0.76 -3.79
N PRO A 62 55.92 -1.18 -2.60
CA PRO A 62 55.03 -2.33 -2.47
C PRO A 62 53.69 -2.07 -3.20
N PRO A 63 53.06 -3.10 -3.80
CA PRO A 63 51.75 -2.96 -4.42
C PRO A 63 50.70 -2.41 -3.44
N SER A 64 49.89 -1.45 -3.90
CA SER A 64 48.86 -0.80 -3.11
C SER A 64 47.47 -1.09 -3.64
N HIS A 65 46.52 -1.38 -2.75
CA HIS A 65 45.12 -1.59 -3.10
C HIS A 65 44.40 -0.24 -3.23
N ALA A 66 44.05 0.14 -4.46
CA ALA A 66 43.41 1.42 -4.74
C ALA A 66 41.90 1.40 -4.48
N GLY A 67 41.24 0.24 -4.61
CA GLY A 67 39.81 0.10 -4.37
C GLY A 67 39.17 -1.04 -5.16
N THR A 68 37.84 -1.08 -5.16
CA THR A 68 37.05 -2.02 -5.97
C THR A 68 36.25 -1.25 -7.00
N ILE A 69 36.20 -1.77 -8.23
CA ILE A 69 35.35 -1.24 -9.29
C ILE A 69 34.34 -2.31 -9.73
N THR A 70 33.22 -1.86 -10.26
CA THR A 70 32.21 -2.71 -10.90
C THR A 70 32.00 -2.22 -12.33
N VAL A 71 32.17 -3.12 -13.29
CA VAL A 71 31.90 -2.88 -14.72
C VAL A 71 30.63 -3.64 -15.07
N TYR A 72 29.59 -2.91 -15.45
CA TYR A 72 28.31 -3.46 -15.92
C TYR A 72 28.33 -3.65 -17.44
N GLU A 73 27.41 -4.44 -17.99
CA GLU A 73 27.29 -4.68 -19.43
C GLU A 73 27.02 -3.38 -20.23
N ASP A 74 26.36 -2.41 -19.60
CA ASP A 74 26.03 -1.10 -20.18
C ASP A 74 27.01 0.02 -19.77
N SER A 75 28.12 -0.34 -19.11
CA SER A 75 29.12 0.64 -18.69
C SER A 75 29.79 1.30 -19.90
N GLN A 76 29.76 2.64 -19.92
CA GLN A 76 30.45 3.41 -20.94
C GLN A 76 31.97 3.43 -20.68
N PRO A 77 32.81 3.53 -21.73
CA PRO A 77 34.25 3.72 -21.56
C PRO A 77 34.55 4.95 -20.69
N GLY A 78 35.42 4.79 -19.71
CA GLY A 78 35.74 5.83 -18.72
C GLY A 78 37.15 5.68 -18.17
N THR A 79 37.52 6.55 -17.23
CA THR A 79 38.77 6.40 -16.49
C THR A 79 38.57 5.52 -15.26
N LEU A 80 39.61 4.79 -14.86
CA LEU A 80 39.71 4.06 -13.61
C LEU A 80 39.29 4.91 -12.39
N ASN A 81 39.61 6.20 -12.39
CA ASN A 81 39.17 7.11 -11.33
C ASN A 81 37.66 7.30 -11.34
N ASP A 82 37.01 7.35 -12.51
CA ASP A 82 35.56 7.43 -12.63
C ASP A 82 34.90 6.16 -12.06
N PHE A 83 35.47 4.99 -12.37
CA PHE A 83 34.98 3.71 -11.86
C PHE A 83 35.22 3.52 -10.36
N LEU A 84 36.31 4.07 -9.80
CA LEU A 84 36.60 4.04 -8.37
C LEU A 84 35.71 5.01 -7.57
N CYS A 85 35.23 6.07 -8.20
CA CYS A 85 34.31 7.04 -7.61
C CYS A 85 32.83 6.69 -7.86
N ALA A 86 32.54 5.73 -8.73
CA ALA A 86 31.17 5.32 -9.02
C ALA A 86 30.53 4.63 -7.80
N MET A 87 29.34 5.09 -7.42
CA MET A 87 28.53 4.43 -6.38
C MET A 87 28.28 2.97 -6.78
N THR A 88 28.55 2.04 -5.87
CA THR A 88 28.37 0.61 -6.11
C THR A 88 26.96 0.16 -5.70
N GLU A 89 26.50 -0.98 -6.22
CA GLU A 89 25.23 -1.60 -5.78
C GLU A 89 25.18 -1.83 -4.27
N ASP A 90 26.33 -2.11 -3.64
CA ASP A 90 26.42 -2.29 -2.20
C ASP A 90 26.17 -0.98 -1.43
N ASP A 91 26.42 0.19 -2.03
CA ASP A 91 26.10 1.49 -1.45
C ASP A 91 24.60 1.84 -1.57
N ALA A 92 23.92 1.33 -2.60
CA ALA A 92 22.49 1.53 -2.81
C ALA A 92 21.62 0.57 -1.97
N ARG A 93 22.14 -0.63 -1.64
CA ARG A 93 21.42 -1.67 -0.90
C ARG A 93 20.88 -1.22 0.47
N PRO A 94 21.62 -0.44 1.30
CA PRO A 94 21.10 0.12 2.55
C PRO A 94 19.89 1.03 2.34
N GLU A 95 19.90 1.88 1.31
CA GLU A 95 18.83 2.85 1.07
C GLU A 95 17.58 2.18 0.49
N VAL A 96 17.73 1.20 -0.40
CA VAL A 96 16.61 0.40 -0.92
C VAL A 96 15.93 -0.37 0.21
N LEU A 97 16.70 -0.96 1.12
CA LEU A 97 16.16 -1.69 2.26
C LEU A 97 15.40 -0.77 3.22
N ARG A 98 15.98 0.41 3.52
CA ARG A 98 15.31 1.43 4.34
C ARG A 98 13.98 1.89 3.72
N ARG A 99 13.94 2.10 2.40
CA ARG A 99 12.71 2.50 1.71
C ARG A 99 11.67 1.38 1.71
N LEU A 100 12.09 0.13 1.60
CA LEU A 100 11.21 -1.03 1.71
C LEU A 100 10.60 -1.14 3.11
N GLU A 101 11.39 -0.96 4.17
CA GLU A 101 10.91 -0.95 5.55
C GLU A 101 9.82 0.10 5.76
N LEU A 102 10.04 1.33 5.28
CA LEU A 102 9.03 2.40 5.36
C LEU A 102 7.74 2.07 4.60
N MET A 103 7.86 1.47 3.40
CA MET A 103 6.69 1.03 2.64
C MET A 103 5.90 -0.05 3.38
N VAL A 104 6.59 -1.01 4.02
CA VAL A 104 5.94 -2.07 4.80
C VAL A 104 5.20 -1.49 6.00
N GLU A 105 5.80 -0.54 6.72
CA GLU A 105 5.14 0.16 7.83
C GLU A 105 3.90 0.94 7.37
N GLU A 106 3.98 1.59 6.21
CA GLU A 106 2.84 2.30 5.63
C GLU A 106 1.70 1.34 5.23
N VAL A 107 2.03 0.22 4.60
CA VAL A 107 1.05 -0.82 4.27
C VAL A 107 0.39 -1.39 5.52
N ALA A 108 1.17 -1.65 6.58
CA ALA A 108 0.63 -2.13 7.85
C ALA A 108 -0.34 -1.11 8.49
N ARG A 109 0.01 0.18 8.46
CA ARG A 109 -0.85 1.26 8.95
C ARG A 109 -2.14 1.36 8.14
N ASN A 110 -2.04 1.33 6.81
CA ASN A 110 -3.19 1.39 5.91
C ASN A 110 -4.11 0.19 6.10
N ALA A 111 -3.55 -1.02 6.28
CA ALA A 111 -4.33 -2.21 6.59
C ALA A 111 -5.11 -2.09 7.92
N SER A 112 -4.49 -1.50 8.95
CA SER A 112 -5.15 -1.24 10.24
C SER A 112 -6.33 -0.28 10.09
N VAL A 113 -6.16 0.81 9.34
CA VAL A 113 -7.25 1.77 9.06
C VAL A 113 -8.39 1.09 8.30
N VAL A 114 -8.10 0.29 7.28
CA VAL A 114 -9.11 -0.45 6.52
C VAL A 114 -9.85 -1.45 7.40
N ALA A 115 -9.15 -2.15 8.30
CA ALA A 115 -9.76 -3.07 9.24
C ALA A 115 -10.74 -2.34 10.19
N GLN A 116 -10.35 -1.18 10.71
CA GLN A 116 -11.20 -0.36 11.56
C GLN A 116 -12.44 0.15 10.80
N SER A 117 -12.26 0.72 9.60
CA SER A 117 -13.37 1.17 8.76
C SER A 117 -14.33 0.03 8.40
N THR A 118 -13.81 -1.17 8.19
CA THR A 118 -14.62 -2.37 7.93
C THR A 118 -15.44 -2.76 9.17
N ALA A 119 -14.84 -2.69 10.37
CA ALA A 119 -15.53 -2.97 11.62
C ALA A 119 -16.66 -1.95 11.87
N ASP A 120 -16.38 -0.66 11.64
CA ASP A 120 -17.37 0.42 11.79
C ASP A 120 -18.52 0.25 10.79
N ALA A 121 -18.22 -0.08 9.52
CA ALA A 121 -19.24 -0.35 8.51
C ALA A 121 -20.14 -1.55 8.88
N LYS A 122 -19.55 -2.63 9.42
CA LYS A 122 -20.32 -3.78 9.94
C LYS A 122 -21.24 -3.38 11.08
N LYS A 123 -20.76 -2.54 12.00
CA LYS A 123 -21.58 -2.02 13.10
C LYS A 123 -22.74 -1.19 12.57
N SER A 124 -22.49 -0.24 11.67
CA SER A 124 -23.54 0.57 11.04
C SER A 124 -24.57 -0.28 10.28
N ALA A 125 -24.14 -1.34 9.59
CA ALA A 125 -25.07 -2.29 8.95
C ALA A 125 -25.94 -3.02 9.98
N GLY A 126 -25.37 -3.42 11.12
CA GLY A 126 -26.11 -4.00 12.24
C GLY A 126 -27.15 -3.04 12.84
N ASP A 127 -26.75 -1.79 13.08
CA ASP A 127 -27.63 -0.74 13.61
C ASP A 127 -28.79 -0.42 12.65
N ALA A 128 -28.52 -0.40 11.34
CA ALA A 128 -29.54 -0.22 10.31
C ALA A 128 -30.53 -1.40 10.29
N SER A 129 -30.03 -2.63 10.41
CA SER A 129 -30.88 -3.83 10.50
C SER A 129 -31.76 -3.82 11.76
N ALA A 130 -31.21 -3.39 12.90
CA ALA A 130 -31.97 -3.26 14.15
C ALA A 130 -33.06 -2.18 14.01
N SER A 131 -32.73 -1.04 13.42
CA SER A 131 -33.68 0.03 13.12
C SER A 131 -34.81 -0.46 12.21
N ALA A 132 -34.50 -1.22 11.16
CA ALA A 132 -35.50 -1.79 10.27
C ALA A 132 -36.45 -2.76 10.99
N ALA A 133 -35.94 -3.58 11.91
CA ALA A 133 -36.75 -4.47 12.72
C ALA A 133 -37.69 -3.69 13.67
N GLN A 134 -37.22 -2.61 14.27
CA GLN A 134 -38.05 -1.73 15.10
C GLN A 134 -39.17 -1.08 14.29
N VAL A 135 -38.88 -0.60 13.08
CA VAL A 135 -39.91 -0.03 12.19
C VAL A 135 -40.95 -1.10 11.80
N ALA A 136 -40.53 -2.33 11.51
CA ALA A 136 -41.46 -3.42 11.22
C ALA A 136 -42.39 -3.74 12.40
N ALA A 137 -41.88 -3.70 13.63
CA ALA A 137 -42.69 -3.86 14.84
C ALA A 137 -43.71 -2.72 14.97
N LEU A 138 -43.28 -1.46 14.81
CA LEU A 138 -44.18 -0.30 14.86
C LEU A 138 -45.28 -0.35 13.80
N VAL A 139 -44.98 -0.82 12.58
CA VAL A 139 -45.99 -1.00 11.52
C VAL A 139 -47.02 -2.06 11.92
N THR A 140 -46.57 -3.13 12.61
CA THR A 140 -47.46 -4.19 13.11
C THR A 140 -48.40 -3.62 14.18
N ASP A 141 -47.86 -2.91 15.16
CA ASP A 141 -48.63 -2.27 16.24
C ASP A 141 -49.64 -1.25 15.69
N ALA A 142 -49.24 -0.45 14.70
CA ALA A 142 -50.12 0.51 14.03
C ALA A 142 -51.25 -0.19 13.26
N THR A 143 -50.95 -1.32 12.61
CA THR A 143 -51.95 -2.13 11.89
C THR A 143 -52.97 -2.73 12.85
N ASP A 144 -52.52 -3.25 13.99
CA ASP A 144 -53.41 -3.82 15.01
C ASP A 144 -54.26 -2.74 15.69
N SER A 145 -53.68 -1.58 15.96
CA SER A 145 -54.42 -0.40 16.44
C SER A 145 -55.49 0.05 15.45
N ALA A 146 -55.19 0.06 14.16
CA ALA A 146 -56.17 0.38 13.11
C ALA A 146 -57.32 -0.63 13.05
N ARG A 147 -57.04 -1.94 13.20
CA ARG A 147 -58.07 -2.99 13.29
C ARG A 147 -58.96 -2.83 14.52
N ALA A 148 -58.37 -2.52 15.68
CA ALA A 148 -59.11 -2.26 16.90
C ALA A 148 -60.04 -1.05 16.73
N ALA A 149 -59.54 0.06 16.17
CA ALA A 149 -60.34 1.24 15.87
C ALA A 149 -61.51 0.93 14.90
N SER A 150 -61.27 0.14 13.85
CA SER A 150 -62.31 -0.29 12.91
C SER A 150 -63.39 -1.13 13.60
N THR A 151 -63.00 -2.02 14.51
CA THR A 151 -63.93 -2.83 15.30
C THR A 151 -64.81 -1.96 16.19
N SER A 152 -64.20 -1.02 16.93
CA SER A 152 -64.93 -0.08 17.78
C SER A 152 -65.89 0.80 16.98
N ALA A 153 -65.49 1.26 15.79
CA ALA A 153 -66.36 2.01 14.90
C ALA A 153 -67.59 1.17 14.45
N GLY A 154 -67.38 -0.10 14.14
CA GLY A 154 -68.47 -1.03 13.81
C GLY A 154 -69.44 -1.24 14.97
N GLN A 155 -68.92 -1.44 16.20
CA GLN A 155 -69.75 -1.56 17.40
C GLN A 155 -70.56 -0.30 17.67
N ALA A 156 -69.95 0.88 17.55
CA ALA A 156 -70.63 2.15 17.71
C ALA A 156 -71.77 2.33 16.68
N ALA A 157 -71.55 1.93 15.43
CA ALA A 157 -72.59 1.95 14.40
C ALA A 157 -73.76 1.00 14.75
N SER A 158 -73.47 -0.21 15.23
CA SER A 158 -74.52 -1.14 15.69
C SER A 158 -75.32 -0.58 16.87
N SER A 159 -74.66 -0.02 17.89
CA SER A 159 -75.35 0.60 19.02
C SER A 159 -76.20 1.81 18.61
N ALA A 160 -75.74 2.61 17.64
CA ALA A 160 -76.53 3.71 17.09
C ALA A 160 -77.79 3.20 16.38
N GLN A 161 -77.70 2.09 15.64
CA GLN A 161 -78.85 1.47 14.99
C GLN A 161 -79.86 0.93 16.01
N GLU A 162 -79.40 0.23 17.04
CA GLU A 162 -80.25 -0.27 18.12
C GLU A 162 -80.97 0.87 18.86
N ALA A 163 -80.25 1.96 19.15
CA ALA A 163 -80.83 3.15 19.78
C ALA A 163 -81.91 3.79 18.89
N SER A 164 -81.70 3.87 17.57
CA SER A 164 -82.70 4.37 16.62
C SER A 164 -83.96 3.50 16.60
N SER A 165 -83.82 2.18 16.49
CA SER A 165 -84.95 1.26 16.52
C SER A 165 -85.69 1.30 17.87
N GLY A 166 -84.97 1.46 18.98
CA GLY A 166 -85.55 1.67 20.30
C GLY A 166 -86.36 2.97 20.39
N ALA A 167 -85.85 4.06 19.82
CA ALA A 167 -86.55 5.34 19.76
C ALA A 167 -87.85 5.25 18.94
N GLU A 168 -87.81 4.59 17.78
CA GLU A 168 -88.99 4.35 16.93
C GLU A 168 -90.06 3.53 17.67
N ALA A 169 -89.65 2.44 18.34
CA ALA A 169 -90.56 1.60 19.11
C ALA A 169 -91.20 2.37 20.29
N ALA A 170 -90.42 3.21 20.99
CA ALA A 170 -90.94 4.06 22.06
C ALA A 170 -91.95 5.09 21.53
N SER A 171 -91.65 5.72 20.38
CA SER A 171 -92.56 6.66 19.72
C SER A 171 -93.87 5.99 19.33
N ALA A 172 -93.83 4.79 18.73
CA ALA A 172 -95.01 4.02 18.37
C ALA A 172 -95.90 3.73 19.61
N LYS A 173 -95.29 3.25 20.70
CA LYS A 173 -96.04 2.99 21.96
C LYS A 173 -96.65 4.24 22.56
N ALA A 174 -95.96 5.38 22.52
CA ALA A 174 -96.51 6.65 22.99
C ALA A 174 -97.78 7.03 22.20
N THR A 175 -97.74 6.92 20.87
CA THR A 175 -98.93 7.22 20.02
C THR A 175 -100.08 6.24 20.25
N GLU A 176 -99.81 4.99 20.61
CA GLU A 176 -100.85 4.00 20.94
C GLU A 176 -101.50 4.29 22.30
N ALA A 177 -100.70 4.69 23.28
CA ALA A 177 -101.19 5.10 24.60
C ALA A 177 -102.08 6.35 24.50
N GLU A 178 -101.71 7.34 23.68
CA GLU A 178 -102.53 8.54 23.42
C GLU A 178 -103.90 8.22 22.82
N LYS A 179 -103.98 7.22 21.92
CA LYS A 179 -105.26 6.79 21.33
C LYS A 179 -106.17 6.05 22.31
N SER A 180 -105.61 5.53 23.40
CA SER A 180 -106.31 4.69 24.38
C SER A 180 -106.76 5.46 25.63
N ALA A 181 -106.35 6.73 25.76
CA ALA A 181 -106.72 7.65 26.84
C ALA A 181 -107.95 8.50 26.46
#